data_AF-A0A2X3F9Y5-F1
#
_entry.id   AF-A0A2X3F9Y5-F1
#
_cell.length_a   1.000
_cell.length_b   1.000
_cell.length_c   1.000
_cell.angle_alpha   90.00
_cell.angle_beta   90.00
_cell.angle_gamma   90.00
#
_symmetry.space_group_name_H-M   'P 1'
#
loop_
_entity.id
_entity.type
_entity.pdbx_description
1 polymer ?
#
loop_
_entity_poly.entity_id
_entity_poly.type
_entity_poly.pdbx_seq_one_letter_code
_entity_poly.pdbx_strand_id
1 'polypeptide(L)'
;MRCSSVKPAASRRTVARGVEGSSEAEVRAFLSEHGIPTGEGPADHLGSLLLAASWLEDHAAEDQSETLELLFADYILPWCGTMLGKVEAHAHTPFWRTMAPLTRDAIAAMWDELQEEDEQ
;
A
#
# COMPACT_ATOMS: atom_id res chain seq x y z
N MET A 1 -29.14 20.97 22.05
CA MET A 1 -27.95 21.46 21.32
C MET A 1 -26.84 20.46 21.57
N ARG A 2 -26.63 19.51 20.64
CA ARG A 2 -25.60 18.48 20.76
C ARG A 2 -24.27 19.11 20.35
N CYS A 3 -23.34 19.15 21.28
CA CYS A 3 -21.96 19.50 21.02
C CYS A 3 -21.36 18.31 20.26
N SER A 4 -21.16 18.44 18.95
CA SER A 4 -20.51 17.41 18.15
C SER A 4 -19.06 17.29 18.59
N SER A 5 -18.72 16.09 19.05
CA SER A 5 -17.38 15.66 19.41
C SER A 5 -16.46 15.78 18.21
N VAL A 6 -15.39 16.56 18.37
CA VAL A 6 -14.20 16.43 17.53
C VAL A 6 -13.71 14.99 17.67
N LYS A 7 -13.68 14.24 16.57
CA LYS A 7 -13.05 12.91 16.48
C LYS A 7 -11.53 13.13 16.62
N PRO A 8 -10.84 12.51 17.59
CA PRO A 8 -9.39 12.63 17.67
C PRO A 8 -8.75 11.75 16.60
N ALA A 9 -8.26 12.38 15.53
CA ALA A 9 -7.33 11.79 14.57
C ALA A 9 -5.96 11.60 15.23
N ALA A 10 -5.83 10.60 16.10
CA ALA A 10 -4.57 10.26 16.75
C ALA A 10 -4.56 8.81 17.25
N SER A 11 -4.41 7.89 16.32
CA SER A 11 -3.65 6.66 16.59
C SER A 11 -2.92 6.23 15.32
N ARG A 12 -2.12 7.14 14.77
CA ARG A 12 -1.06 6.80 13.81
C ARG A 12 -0.09 5.84 14.51
N ARG A 13 -0.39 4.55 14.44
CA ARG A 13 0.61 3.50 14.63
C ARG A 13 1.49 3.55 13.39
N THR A 14 2.41 4.51 13.36
CA THR A 14 3.49 4.50 12.37
C THR A 14 4.31 3.25 12.67
N VAL A 15 4.06 2.15 11.96
CA VAL A 15 4.94 0.98 11.99
C VAL A 15 6.13 1.32 11.09
N ALA A 16 6.98 2.25 11.56
CA ALA A 16 8.33 2.39 11.05
C ALA A 16 9.14 1.18 11.54
N ARG A 17 8.92 0.00 10.94
CA ARG A 17 9.75 -1.18 11.20
C ARG A 17 10.75 -1.35 10.07
N GLY A 18 11.97 -0.89 10.32
CA GLY A 18 13.10 -1.09 9.44
C GLY A 18 13.40 -2.59 9.24
N VAL A 19 13.57 -2.97 7.97
CA VAL A 19 14.33 -4.14 7.48
C VAL A 19 13.73 -5.55 7.69
N GLU A 20 12.67 -5.74 8.49
CA GLU A 20 11.85 -6.96 8.45
C GLU A 20 10.40 -6.56 8.20
N GLY A 21 10.01 -6.65 6.93
CA GLY A 21 8.68 -6.31 6.44
C GLY A 21 7.58 -6.94 7.27
N SER A 22 6.42 -6.31 7.27
CA SER A 22 5.19 -6.88 7.81
C SER A 22 5.10 -8.33 7.37
N SER A 23 4.99 -9.26 8.32
CA SER A 23 4.99 -10.68 7.96
C SER A 23 3.80 -10.97 7.04
N GLU A 24 3.92 -11.95 6.16
CA GLU A 24 2.82 -12.35 5.27
C GLU A 24 1.51 -12.57 6.04
N ALA A 25 1.59 -13.10 7.27
CA ALA A 25 0.46 -13.28 8.17
C ALA A 25 -0.16 -11.94 8.64
N GLU A 26 0.65 -10.91 8.91
CA GLU A 26 0.17 -9.57 9.26
C GLU A 26 -0.54 -8.91 8.07
N VAL A 27 0.01 -9.05 6.86
CA VAL A 27 -0.63 -8.56 5.63
C VAL A 27 -1.96 -9.27 5.40
N ARG A 28 -1.98 -10.60 5.50
CA ARG A 28 -3.20 -11.39 5.31
C ARG A 28 -4.26 -11.07 6.36
N ALA A 29 -3.87 -10.86 7.61
CA ALA A 29 -4.78 -10.45 8.67
C ALA A 29 -5.40 -9.08 8.37
N PHE A 30 -4.58 -8.10 7.98
CA PHE A 30 -5.05 -6.77 7.58
C PHE A 30 -6.06 -6.84 6.43
N LEU A 31 -5.72 -7.56 5.35
CA LEU A 31 -6.62 -7.70 4.20
C LEU A 31 -7.95 -8.37 4.57
N SER A 32 -7.89 -9.42 5.41
CA SER A 32 -9.09 -10.13 5.87
C SER A 32 -9.97 -9.29 6.77
N GLU A 33 -9.37 -8.45 7.64
CA GLU A 33 -10.08 -7.54 8.54
C GLU A 33 -10.90 -6.49 7.77
N HIS A 34 -10.34 -5.99 6.67
CA HIS A 34 -11.00 -5.00 5.80
C HIS A 34 -11.87 -5.65 4.72
N GLY A 35 -12.05 -6.98 4.76
CA GLY A 35 -12.91 -7.71 3.81
C GLY A 35 -12.34 -7.85 2.40
N ILE A 36 -11.06 -7.56 2.21
CA ILE A 36 -10.37 -7.62 0.92
C ILE A 36 -10.10 -9.10 0.59
N PRO A 37 -10.47 -9.59 -0.61
CA PRO A 37 -10.24 -10.97 -0.99
C PRO A 37 -8.74 -11.26 -1.11
N THR A 38 -8.25 -12.20 -0.30
CA THR A 38 -6.88 -12.71 -0.40
C THR A 38 -6.82 -13.95 -1.29
N GLY A 39 -5.89 -14.00 -2.24
CA GLY A 39 -5.67 -15.19 -3.07
C GLY A 39 -5.00 -16.35 -2.32
N GLU A 40 -4.84 -17.48 -3.02
CA GLU A 40 -4.17 -18.71 -2.55
C GLU A 40 -2.65 -18.57 -2.38
N GLY A 41 -2.05 -17.51 -2.94
CA GLY A 41 -0.61 -17.22 -2.85
C GLY A 41 -0.24 -16.29 -1.68
N PRO A 42 1.06 -16.00 -1.48
CA PRO A 42 1.52 -15.07 -0.45
C PRO A 42 0.89 -13.67 -0.60
N ALA A 43 0.35 -13.16 0.49
CA ALA A 43 -0.34 -11.87 0.52
C ALA A 43 0.62 -10.67 0.45
N ASP A 44 1.90 -10.86 0.78
CA ASP A 44 2.94 -9.83 0.85
C ASP A 44 3.63 -9.56 -0.50
N HIS A 45 3.26 -10.27 -1.56
CA HIS A 45 3.77 -9.99 -2.90
C HIS A 45 3.29 -8.63 -3.41
N LEU A 46 4.19 -7.88 -4.07
CA LEU A 46 3.84 -6.57 -4.65
C LEU A 46 2.58 -6.66 -5.53
N GLY A 47 2.48 -7.69 -6.36
CA GLY A 47 1.30 -7.90 -7.21
C GLY A 47 0.01 -8.15 -6.41
N SER A 48 0.09 -8.89 -5.30
CA SER A 48 -1.05 -9.14 -4.41
C SER A 48 -1.50 -7.85 -3.74
N LEU A 49 -0.56 -7.02 -3.27
CA LEU A 49 -0.84 -5.72 -2.66
C LEU A 49 -1.43 -4.73 -3.66
N LEU A 50 -0.91 -4.67 -4.89
CA LEU A 50 -1.47 -3.82 -5.95
C LEU A 50 -2.88 -4.29 -6.38
N LEU A 51 -3.13 -5.60 -6.38
CA LEU A 51 -4.47 -6.13 -6.64
C LEU A 51 -5.44 -5.78 -5.51
N ALA A 52 -4.98 -5.83 -4.25
CA ALA A 52 -5.76 -5.38 -3.10
C ALA A 52 -6.06 -3.87 -3.18
N ALA A 53 -5.08 -3.04 -3.57
CA ALA A 53 -5.28 -1.61 -3.81
C ALA A 53 -6.35 -1.36 -4.88
N SER A 54 -6.27 -2.04 -6.02
CA SER A 54 -7.30 -1.95 -7.08
C SER A 54 -8.68 -2.39 -6.59
N TRP A 55 -8.77 -3.39 -5.70
CA TRP A 55 -10.04 -3.83 -5.15
C TRP A 55 -10.66 -2.77 -4.23
N LEU A 56 -9.84 -2.13 -3.40
CA LEU A 56 -10.27 -1.04 -2.51
C LEU A 56 -10.80 0.16 -3.30
N GLU A 57 -10.10 0.54 -4.37
CA GLU A 57 -10.54 1.58 -5.31
C GLU A 57 -11.93 1.28 -5.91
N ASP A 58 -12.14 0.05 -6.38
CA ASP A 58 -13.43 -0.35 -6.97
C ASP A 58 -14.58 -0.41 -5.95
N HIS A 59 -14.27 -0.49 -4.64
CA HIS A 59 -15.24 -0.61 -3.56
C HIS A 59 -15.28 0.62 -2.64
N ALA A 60 -14.69 1.74 -3.06
CA ALA A 60 -14.44 2.96 -2.29
C ALA A 60 -15.69 3.58 -1.63
N ALA A 61 -16.06 3.05 -0.46
CA ALA A 61 -16.81 3.79 0.56
C ALA A 61 -15.84 4.72 1.32
N GLU A 62 -16.32 5.77 1.98
CA GLU A 62 -15.48 6.76 2.71
C GLU A 62 -14.44 6.12 3.66
N ASP A 63 -14.73 4.97 4.26
CA ASP A 63 -13.83 4.22 5.17
C ASP A 63 -12.70 3.46 4.44
N GLN A 64 -12.84 3.22 3.14
CA GLN A 64 -11.87 2.47 2.32
C GLN A 64 -10.75 3.35 1.77
N SER A 65 -10.91 4.68 1.72
CA SER A 65 -9.82 5.61 1.38
C SER A 65 -8.73 5.56 2.43
N GLU A 66 -9.09 5.69 3.71
CA GLU A 66 -8.14 5.57 4.84
C GLU A 66 -7.44 4.20 4.84
N THR A 67 -8.15 3.14 4.44
CA THR A 67 -7.59 1.79 4.32
C THR A 67 -6.57 1.69 3.19
N LEU A 68 -6.84 2.35 2.06
CA LEU A 68 -5.94 2.40 0.91
C LEU A 68 -4.66 3.18 1.24
N GLU A 69 -4.78 4.32 1.94
CA GLU A 69 -3.62 5.07 2.42
C GLU A 69 -2.72 4.21 3.33
N LEU A 70 -3.32 3.53 4.30
CA LEU A 70 -2.61 2.61 5.19
C LEU A 70 -1.93 1.49 4.41
N LEU A 71 -2.59 0.92 3.40
CA LEU A 71 -2.01 -0.10 2.53
C LEU A 71 -0.74 0.41 1.84
N PHE A 72 -0.79 1.61 1.25
CA PHE A 72 0.39 2.20 0.59
C PHE A 72 1.49 2.55 1.59
N ALA A 73 1.16 3.26 2.66
CA ALA A 73 2.12 3.79 3.64
C ALA A 73 2.84 2.69 4.42
N ASP A 74 2.12 1.67 4.90
CA ASP A 74 2.67 0.65 5.79
C ASP A 74 3.12 -0.62 5.06
N TYR A 75 2.48 -0.96 3.93
CA TYR A 75 2.71 -2.25 3.27
C TYR A 75 3.37 -2.18 1.90
N ILE A 76 3.36 -1.03 1.18
CA ILE A 76 3.97 -0.92 -0.16
C ILE A 76 5.24 -0.06 -0.11
N LEU A 77 5.12 1.22 0.24
CA LEU A 77 6.19 2.22 0.15
C LEU A 77 7.46 1.89 0.94
N PRO A 78 7.41 1.28 2.15
CA PRO A 78 8.61 1.07 2.95
C PRO A 78 9.70 0.20 2.30
N TRP A 79 9.30 -0.72 1.40
CA TRP A 79 10.22 -1.68 0.80
C TRP A 79 10.18 -1.70 -0.73
N CYS A 80 9.09 -1.23 -1.36
CA CYS A 80 8.92 -1.32 -2.81
C CYS A 80 10.06 -0.65 -3.58
N GLY A 81 10.49 0.55 -3.17
CA GLY A 81 11.62 1.25 -3.79
C GLY A 81 12.95 0.47 -3.69
N THR A 82 13.21 -0.17 -2.55
CA THR A 82 14.42 -1.01 -2.37
C THR A 82 14.35 -2.27 -3.21
N MET A 83 13.18 -2.91 -3.30
CA MET A 83 12.97 -4.10 -4.14
C MET A 83 13.17 -3.76 -5.62
N LEU A 84 12.51 -2.70 -6.12
CA LEU A 84 12.64 -2.27 -7.52
C LEU A 84 14.08 -1.85 -7.84
N GLY A 85 14.79 -1.19 -6.92
CA GLY A 85 16.21 -0.89 -7.08
C GLY A 85 17.09 -2.16 -7.21
N LYS A 86 16.79 -3.22 -6.46
CA LYS A 86 17.48 -4.52 -6.61
C LYS A 86 17.14 -5.19 -7.94
N VAL A 87 15.89 -5.12 -8.38
CA VAL A 87 15.44 -5.65 -9.69
C VAL A 87 16.18 -4.93 -10.82
N GLU A 88 16.25 -3.61 -10.78
CA GLU A 88 16.96 -2.80 -11.78
C GLU A 88 18.45 -3.16 -11.85
N ALA A 89 19.11 -3.25 -10.69
CA ALA A 89 20.55 -3.53 -10.60
C ALA A 89 20.95 -4.95 -11.06
N HIS A 90 20.08 -5.95 -10.89
CA HIS A 90 20.36 -7.35 -11.22
C HIS A 90 19.61 -7.85 -12.46
N ALA A 91 18.86 -6.98 -13.14
CA ALA A 91 18.14 -7.33 -14.35
C ALA A 91 19.11 -7.72 -15.48
N HIS A 92 19.12 -9.01 -15.83
CA HIS A 92 19.84 -9.53 -16.99
C HIS A 92 19.14 -9.23 -18.32
N THR A 93 17.85 -8.85 -18.30
CA THR A 93 17.08 -8.51 -19.50
C THR A 93 16.73 -7.01 -19.53
N PRO A 94 16.66 -6.39 -20.72
CA PRO A 94 16.25 -4.99 -20.85
C PRO A 94 14.84 -4.70 -20.33
N PHE A 95 13.93 -5.68 -20.39
CA PHE A 95 12.54 -5.54 -19.94
C PHE A 95 12.46 -5.11 -18.46
N TRP A 96 13.12 -5.86 -17.57
CA TRP A 96 13.09 -5.58 -16.12
C TRP A 96 13.83 -4.29 -15.77
N ARG A 97 14.84 -3.91 -16.56
CA ARG A 97 15.58 -2.65 -16.37
C ARG A 97 14.73 -1.42 -16.67
N THR A 98 13.82 -1.50 -17.64
CA THR A 98 12.88 -0.42 -17.95
C THR A 98 11.65 -0.45 -17.04
N MET A 99 11.16 -1.66 -16.72
CA MET A 99 9.96 -1.82 -15.91
C MET A 99 10.17 -1.34 -14.47
N ALA A 100 11.31 -1.62 -13.85
CA ALA A 100 11.56 -1.25 -12.46
C ALA A 100 11.40 0.26 -12.17
N PRO A 101 12.06 1.18 -12.90
CA PRO A 101 11.86 2.61 -12.69
C PRO A 101 10.44 3.06 -13.09
N LEU A 102 9.85 2.50 -14.16
CA LEU A 102 8.49 2.84 -14.57
C LEU A 102 7.45 2.49 -13.49
N THR A 103 7.57 1.32 -12.86
CA THR A 103 6.70 0.92 -11.75
C THR A 103 6.91 1.81 -10.53
N ARG A 104 8.15 2.22 -10.24
CA ARG A 104 8.43 3.15 -9.13
C ARG A 104 7.75 4.50 -9.35
N ASP A 105 7.86 5.04 -10.55
CA ASP A 105 7.29 6.35 -10.90
C ASP A 105 5.75 6.29 -10.89
N ALA A 106 5.16 5.17 -11.36
CA ALA A 106 3.71 4.95 -11.28
C ALA A 106 3.21 4.85 -9.82
N ILE A 107 3.93 4.13 -8.94
CA ILE A 107 3.55 4.02 -7.53
C ILE A 107 3.67 5.37 -6.82
N ALA A 108 4.69 6.16 -7.14
CA ALA A 108 4.81 7.51 -6.61
C ALA A 108 3.64 8.40 -7.06
N ALA A 109 3.28 8.36 -8.34
CA ALA A 109 2.16 9.14 -8.86
C ALA A 109 0.82 8.75 -8.21
N MET A 110 0.54 7.45 -8.03
CA MET A 110 -0.66 6.97 -7.33
C MET A 110 -0.69 7.43 -5.87
N TRP A 111 0.45 7.43 -5.19
CA TRP A 111 0.54 7.91 -3.82
C TRP A 111 0.32 9.42 -3.71
N ASP A 112 0.89 10.21 -4.62
CA ASP A 112 0.70 11.65 -4.66
C ASP A 112 -0.78 12.01 -4.90
N GLU A 113 -1.45 11.31 -5.82
CA GLU A 113 -2.89 11.47 -6.08
C GLU A 113 -3.73 11.17 -4.83
N LEU A 114 -3.45 10.07 -4.14
CA LEU A 114 -4.16 9.69 -2.91
C LEU A 114 -4.01 10.75 -1.80
N GLN A 115 -2.82 11.32 -1.64
CA GLN A 115 -2.60 12.38 -0.64
C GLN A 115 -3.28 13.71 -1.01
N GLU A 116 -3.49 14.00 -2.30
CA GLU A 116 -4.24 15.18 -2.74
C GLU A 116 -5.75 15.05 -2.46
N GLU A 117 -6.30 13.83 -2.44
CA GLU A 117 -7.70 13.58 -2.09
C GLU A 117 -7.97 13.78 -0.58
N ASP A 118 -7.01 13.42 0.27
CA ASP A 118 -7.10 13.61 1.73
C ASP A 118 -7.08 15.09 2.17
N GLU A 119 -6.48 15.96 1.35
CA GLU A 119 -6.37 17.39 1.63
C GLU A 119 -7.63 18.20 1.27
N GLN A 120 -8.63 17.58 0.62
CA GLN A 120 -9.86 18.22 0.13
C GLN A 120 -11.06 18.06 1.06
#